data_AF-A0A2V7S9F0-F1
#
_entry.id   AF-A0A2V7S9F0-F1
#
_cell.length_a   1.000
_cell.length_b   1.000
_cell.length_c   1.000
_cell.angle_alpha   90.00
_cell.angle_beta   90.00
_cell.angle_gamma   90.00
#
_symmetry.space_group_name_H-M   'P 1'
#
loop_
_entity.id
_entity.type
_entity.pdbx_description
1 polymer ?
#
loop_
_entity_poly.entity_id
_entity_poly.type
_entity_poly.pdbx_seq_one_letter_code
_entity_poly.pdbx_strand_id
1 'polypeptide(L)'
;MVRISSSHIVVLDVNRRNVPVDRRFLEIRYHPPDRWSIVRCEPREIQRVGRIFPLTYAVCPTCRHREAFPADAKELTCERCKKTALLAWEEMS
;
A
#
# COMPACT_ATOMS: atom_id res chain seq x y z
N MET A 1 3.11 7.33 12.83
CA MET A 1 3.34 6.68 14.14
C MET A 1 2.14 5.79 14.43
N VAL A 2 2.32 4.58 14.93
CA VAL A 2 1.22 3.69 15.32
C VAL A 2 1.15 3.65 16.84
N ARG A 3 -0.03 3.89 17.42
CA ARG A 3 -0.27 3.76 18.87
C ARG A 3 -1.32 2.68 19.10
N ILE A 4 -1.01 1.75 20.00
CA ILE A 4 -1.90 0.63 20.37
C ILE A 4 -2.51 0.96 21.73
N SER A 5 -3.84 0.99 21.81
CA SER A 5 -4.59 1.11 23.06
C SER A 5 -4.98 -0.27 23.58
N SER A 6 -5.40 -0.41 24.85
CA SER A 6 -5.98 -1.66 25.39
C SER A 6 -7.32 -2.03 24.74
N SER A 7 -7.93 -1.09 24.03
CA SER A 7 -9.09 -1.29 23.16
C SER A 7 -8.64 -1.89 21.82
N HIS A 8 -9.49 -2.64 21.13
CA HIS A 8 -9.25 -3.17 19.77
C HIS A 8 -9.06 -2.08 18.68
N ILE A 9 -8.79 -0.82 19.05
CA ILE A 9 -8.63 0.33 18.18
C ILE A 9 -7.16 0.71 18.11
N VAL A 10 -6.65 0.79 16.88
CA VAL A 10 -5.32 1.32 16.55
C VAL A 10 -5.50 2.68 15.90
N VAL A 11 -4.70 3.67 16.30
CA VAL A 11 -4.72 5.00 15.69
C VAL A 11 -3.58 5.11 14.68
N LEU A 12 -3.93 5.33 13.41
CA LEU A 12 -3.00 5.60 12.32
C LEU A 12 -2.86 7.10 12.10
N ASP A 13 -1.62 7.59 12.01
CA ASP A 13 -1.36 8.93 11.50
C ASP A 13 -1.35 8.90 9.97
N VAL A 14 -2.37 9.50 9.35
CA VAL A 14 -2.52 9.63 7.90
C VAL A 14 -2.58 11.12 7.55
N ASN A 15 -1.53 11.62 6.88
CA ASN A 15 -1.43 13.03 6.49
C ASN A 15 -1.66 14.00 7.69
N ARG A 16 -1.05 13.70 8.85
CA ARG A 16 -1.20 14.46 10.11
C ARG A 16 -2.60 14.44 10.70
N ARG A 17 -3.42 13.44 10.33
CA ARG A 17 -4.74 13.19 10.91
C ARG A 17 -4.73 11.84 11.61
N ASN A 18 -5.28 11.81 12.81
CA ASN A 18 -5.46 10.58 13.58
C ASN A 18 -6.68 9.84 13.05
N VAL A 19 -6.47 8.67 12.45
CA VAL A 19 -7.51 7.80 11.90
C VAL A 19 -7.62 6.55 12.79
N PRO A 20 -8.71 6.39 13.56
CA PRO A 20 -8.94 5.17 14.32
C PRO A 20 -9.36 4.03 13.39
N VAL A 21 -8.74 2.87 13.54
CA VAL A 21 -9.03 1.66 12.77
C VAL A 21 -9.11 0.47 13.72
N ASP A 22 -10.05 -0.45 13.48
CA ASP A 22 -10.10 -1.70 14.24
C ASP A 22 -8.87 -2.56 13.92
N ARG A 23 -8.21 -3.07 14.97
CA ARG A 23 -7.02 -3.90 14.88
C ARG A 23 -7.22 -5.13 13.99
N ARG A 24 -8.44 -5.65 13.87
CA ARG A 24 -8.81 -6.80 13.02
C ARG A 24 -8.59 -6.53 11.52
N PHE A 25 -8.63 -5.26 11.10
CA PHE A 25 -8.37 -4.89 9.71
C PHE A 25 -6.90 -4.58 9.42
N LEU A 26 -6.02 -4.72 10.41
CA LEU A 26 -4.61 -4.37 10.28
C LEU A 26 -3.72 -5.60 10.39
N GLU A 27 -2.74 -5.69 9.50
CA GLU A 27 -1.56 -6.51 9.71
C GLU A 27 -0.36 -5.57 9.92
N ILE A 28 0.30 -5.68 11.07
CA ILE A 28 1.46 -4.84 11.38
C ILE A 28 2.71 -5.69 11.20
N ARG A 29 3.51 -5.38 10.18
CA ARG A 29 4.81 -6.02 9.93
C ARG A 29 5.94 -5.14 10.46
N TYR A 30 6.94 -5.75 11.08
CA TYR A 30 8.11 -5.07 11.63
C TYR A 30 9.23 -4.85 10.60
N HIS A 31 9.24 -5.64 9.52
CA HIS A 31 10.17 -5.51 8.41
C HIS A 31 9.44 -4.88 7.22
N PRO A 32 10.10 -4.00 6.45
CA PRO A 32 9.53 -3.49 5.21
C PRO A 32 9.31 -4.65 4.22
N PRO A 33 8.27 -4.56 3.37
CA PRO A 33 8.07 -5.55 2.32
C PRO A 33 9.28 -5.56 1.38
N ASP A 34 9.62 -6.72 0.86
CA ASP A 34 10.64 -6.96 -0.16
C ASP A 34 10.04 -7.02 -1.58
N ARG A 35 8.74 -7.32 -1.67
CA ARG A 35 7.92 -7.31 -2.89
C ARG A 35 7.15 -6.00 -3.05
N TRP A 36 6.72 -5.70 -4.27
CA TRP A 36 5.81 -4.58 -4.53
C TRP A 36 4.44 -4.82 -3.92
N SER A 37 3.95 -3.86 -3.13
CA SER A 37 2.59 -3.91 -2.58
C SER A 37 1.58 -3.40 -3.61
N ILE A 38 0.48 -4.12 -3.80
CA ILE A 38 -0.55 -3.79 -4.78
C ILE A 38 -1.74 -3.15 -4.06
N VAL A 39 -2.11 -1.94 -4.50
CA VAL A 39 -3.29 -1.24 -3.98
C VAL A 39 -4.37 -1.27 -5.03
N ARG A 40 -5.53 -1.85 -4.68
CA ARG A 40 -6.76 -1.79 -5.46
C ARG A 40 -7.71 -0.79 -4.80
N CYS A 41 -8.13 0.22 -5.54
CA CYS A 41 -9.12 1.18 -5.11
C CYS A 41 -10.46 0.85 -5.77
N GLU A 42 -11.53 0.88 -4.98
CA GLU A 42 -12.88 0.88 -5.53
C GLU A 42 -13.16 2.21 -6.25
N PRO A 43 -13.91 2.22 -7.36
CA PRO A 43 -14.24 3.44 -8.10
C PRO A 43 -14.88 4.54 -7.23
N ARG A 44 -15.61 4.14 -6.17
CA ARG A 44 -16.25 5.07 -5.23
C ARG A 44 -15.22 5.82 -4.36
N GLU A 45 -14.08 5.21 -4.05
CA GLU A 45 -13.02 5.81 -3.22
C GLU A 45 -12.06 6.70 -4.03
N ILE A 46 -11.99 6.54 -5.35
CA ILE A 46 -11.13 7.34 -6.24
C ILE A 46 -11.45 8.83 -6.19
N GLN A 47 -12.71 9.22 -5.94
CA GLN A 47 -13.10 10.63 -5.86
C GLN A 47 -12.26 11.42 -4.84
N ARG A 48 -11.67 10.74 -3.84
CA ARG A 48 -10.82 11.34 -2.80
C ARG A 48 -9.32 11.36 -3.13
N VAL A 49 -8.85 10.46 -4.00
CA VAL A 49 -7.41 10.29 -4.32
C VAL A 49 -7.00 11.15 -5.52
N GLY A 50 -7.98 11.67 -6.26
CA GLY A 50 -7.75 12.36 -7.53
C GLY A 50 -7.39 11.35 -8.63
N ARG A 51 -7.69 11.66 -9.89
CA ARG A 51 -7.46 10.82 -11.08
C ARG A 51 -5.98 10.49 -11.38
N ILE A 52 -5.06 10.68 -10.44
CA ILE A 52 -3.61 10.63 -10.66
C ILE A 52 -3.13 9.18 -10.86
N PHE A 53 -3.81 8.20 -10.26
CA PHE A 53 -3.45 6.78 -10.39
C PHE A 53 -4.59 5.95 -10.97
N PRO A 54 -4.28 4.87 -11.72
CA PRO A 54 -5.28 3.88 -12.11
C PRO A 54 -5.94 3.26 -10.87
N LEU A 55 -7.11 2.64 -11.06
CA LEU A 55 -7.81 1.87 -10.02
C LEU A 55 -6.92 0.84 -9.31
N THR A 56 -5.85 0.40 -9.95
CA THR A 56 -4.83 -0.46 -9.36
C THR A 56 -3.45 0.12 -9.61
N TYR A 57 -2.62 0.21 -8.57
CA TYR A 57 -1.23 0.66 -8.67
C TYR A 57 -0.33 -0.08 -7.68
N ALA A 58 0.97 -0.11 -7.97
CA ALA A 58 1.97 -0.78 -7.14
C ALA A 58 2.79 0.25 -6.35
N VAL A 59 3.25 -0.15 -5.16
CA VAL A 59 4.08 0.66 -4.28
C VAL A 59 5.45 0.01 -4.13
N CYS A 60 6.50 0.75 -4.49
CA CYS A 60 7.88 0.26 -4.45
C CYS A 60 8.30 -0.06 -3.00
N PRO A 61 8.84 -1.26 -2.74
CA PRO A 61 9.26 -1.66 -1.39
C PRO A 61 10.41 -0.79 -0.85
N THR A 62 11.29 -0.32 -1.72
CA THR A 62 12.48 0.45 -1.33
C THR A 62 12.18 1.93 -1.11
N CYS A 63 11.52 2.59 -2.07
CA CYS A 63 11.38 4.05 -2.06
C CYS A 63 9.95 4.56 -1.93
N ARG A 64 8.96 3.65 -1.83
CA ARG A 64 7.52 3.95 -1.72
C ARG A 64 6.95 4.77 -2.89
N HIS A 65 7.65 4.82 -4.02
CA HIS A 65 7.13 5.39 -5.25
C HIS A 65 5.93 4.56 -5.74
N ARG A 66 4.92 5.24 -6.27
CA ARG A 66 3.68 4.64 -6.74
C ARG A 66 3.70 4.63 -8.26
N GLU A 67 3.39 3.49 -8.85
CA GLU A 67 3.52 3.31 -10.29
C GLU A 67 2.37 2.45 -10.83
N ALA A 68 1.94 2.75 -12.05
CA ALA A 68 1.07 1.85 -12.81
C ALA A 68 1.90 0.67 -13.31
N PHE A 69 1.25 -0.46 -13.57
CA PHE A 69 1.95 -1.64 -14.05
C PHE A 69 1.01 -2.49 -14.93
N PRO A 70 1.55 -3.30 -15.86
CA PRO A 70 0.76 -4.21 -16.69
C PRO A 70 0.06 -5.29 -15.85
N ALA A 71 -1.18 -5.66 -16.22
CA ALA A 71 -1.98 -6.61 -15.44
C ALA A 71 -1.33 -8.00 -15.26
N ASP A 72 -0.45 -8.39 -16.17
CA ASP A 72 0.26 -9.67 -16.23
C ASP A 72 1.71 -9.62 -15.74
N ALA A 73 2.18 -8.45 -15.28
CA ALA A 73 3.54 -8.30 -14.80
C ALA A 73 3.80 -9.15 -13.54
N LYS A 74 4.89 -9.91 -13.51
CA LYS A 74 5.34 -10.66 -12.32
C LYS A 74 6.42 -9.93 -11.51
N GLU A 75 7.13 -9.02 -12.17
CA GLU A 75 8.16 -8.18 -11.58
C GLU A 75 8.06 -6.76 -12.15
N LEU A 76 8.56 -5.79 -11.41
CA LEU A 76 8.57 -4.39 -11.81
C LEU A 76 9.86 -3.71 -11.39
N THR A 77 10.40 -2.88 -12.28
CA THR A 77 11.58 -2.04 -12.01
C THR A 77 11.13 -0.62 -11.73
N CYS A 78 11.42 -0.11 -10.54
CA CYS A 78 10.93 1.19 -10.11
C CYS A 78 11.52 2.33 -10.95
N GLU A 79 10.68 3.20 -11.51
CA GLU A 79 11.15 4.35 -12.30
C GLU A 79 12.01 5.32 -11.49
N ARG A 80 11.80 5.40 -10.17
CA ARG A 80 12.50 6.34 -9.27
C ARG A 80 13.84 5.81 -8.74
N CYS A 81 13.86 4.63 -8.13
CA CYS A 81 15.08 4.09 -7.49
C CYS A 81 15.78 2.99 -8.31
N LYS A 82 15.21 2.61 -9.46
CA LYS A 82 15.75 1.60 -10.39
C LYS A 82 15.95 0.21 -9.80
N LYS A 83 15.34 -0.10 -8.65
CA LYS A 83 15.31 -1.44 -8.05
C LYS A 83 14.22 -2.28 -8.70
N THR A 84 14.57 -3.53 -9.02
CA THR A 84 13.65 -4.55 -9.52
C THR A 84 13.22 -5.46 -8.38
N ALA A 85 11.93 -5.76 -8.29
CA ALA A 85 11.38 -6.68 -7.31
C ALA A 85 10.12 -7.36 -7.87
N LEU A 86 9.75 -8.50 -7.28
CA LEU A 86 8.53 -9.23 -7.63
C LEU A 86 7.27 -8.46 -7.18
N LEU A 87 6.20 -8.61 -7.94
CA LEU A 87 4.86 -8.15 -7.55
C LEU A 87 4.23 -9.12 -6.54
N ALA A 88 3.68 -8.61 -5.45
CA ALA A 88 3.06 -9.42 -4.40
C ALA A 88 1.63 -9.89 -4.75
N TRP A 89 1.43 -10.48 -5.94
CA TRP A 89 0.13 -11.03 -6.32
C TRP A 89 -0.30 -12.20 -5.43
N GLU A 90 0.67 -12.99 -4.95
CA GLU A 90 0.45 -14.20 -4.16
C GLU A 90 0.06 -13.93 -2.70
N GLU A 91 0.16 -12.69 -2.20
CA GLU A 91 -0.38 -12.33 -0.89
C GLU A 91 -1.90 -12.07 -0.93
N MET A 92 -2.53 -12.25 -2.10
CA MET A 92 -3.96 -11.99 -2.33
C MET A 92 -4.81 -13.26 -2.46
N SER A 93 -4.23 -14.46 -2.28
CA SER A 93 -4.91 -15.76 -2.32
C SER A 93 -5.23 -16.30 -0.93
#